data_AF-A0A7J0H2U2-F1
#
_entry.id   AF-A0A7J0H2U2-F1
#
_cell.length_a   1.000
_cell.length_b   1.000
_cell.length_c   1.000
_cell.angle_alpha   90.00
_cell.angle_beta   90.00
_cell.angle_gamma   90.00
#
_symmetry.space_group_name_H-M   'P 1'
#
loop_
_entity.id
_entity.type
_entity.pdbx_description
1 polymer ?
#
loop_
_entity_poly.entity_id
_entity_poly.type
_entity_poly.pdbx_seq_one_letter_code
_entity_poly.pdbx_strand_id
1 'polypeptide(L)'
;MASLAAAWIMFTSKQSIVLYGINIDARYYYSSAFKFFAIANLIASIFSVVSLLAAAGILSRNCSDPNKFFCMFLHDLVVMSLILSACAAATAIGFVGRYGNSHIGWMAICDHFARFCDTMTISVALSYVSFVLYLLLTLISATKSRKIQV
;
A
#
# COMPACT_ATOMS: atom_id res chain seq x y z
N MET A 1 -8.21 -3.48 5.98
CA MET A 1 -7.74 -4.79 6.47
C MET A 1 -6.63 -5.37 5.58
N ALA A 2 -6.80 -5.43 4.26
CA ALA A 2 -5.74 -5.86 3.34
C ALA A 2 -4.47 -4.97 3.37
N SER A 3 -4.62 -3.64 3.50
CA SER A 3 -3.52 -2.69 3.72
C SER A 3 -2.79 -2.90 5.05
N LEU A 4 -3.54 -3.21 6.12
CA LEU A 4 -2.96 -3.54 7.43
C LEU A 4 -2.16 -4.86 7.37
N ALA A 5 -2.69 -5.87 6.70
CA ALA A 5 -1.98 -7.12 6.46
C ALA A 5 -0.70 -6.89 5.64
N ALA A 6 -0.76 -6.09 4.57
CA ALA A 6 0.41 -5.73 3.76
C ALA A 6 1.47 -4.98 4.59
N ALA A 7 1.07 -3.99 5.40
CA ALA A 7 1.95 -3.27 6.31
C ALA A 7 2.55 -4.18 7.39
N TRP A 8 1.75 -5.06 7.98
CA TRP A 8 2.18 -6.01 9.00
C TRP A 8 3.17 -7.04 8.45
N ILE A 9 2.88 -7.57 7.25
CA ILE A 9 3.76 -8.49 6.53
C ILE A 9 5.08 -7.81 6.19
N MET A 10 5.05 -6.54 5.77
CA MET A 10 6.26 -5.73 5.53
C MET A 10 7.06 -5.49 6.82
N PHE A 11 6.38 -5.19 7.94
CA PHE A 11 7.02 -4.89 9.21
C PHE A 11 7.61 -6.13 9.89
N THR A 12 6.94 -7.29 9.72
CA THR A 12 7.37 -8.58 10.25
C THR A 12 8.39 -9.28 9.34
N SER A 13 8.48 -8.89 8.06
CA SER A 13 9.52 -9.37 7.14
C SER A 13 10.87 -8.80 7.52
N LYS A 14 11.49 -9.40 8.54
CA LYS A 14 12.92 -9.31 8.81
C LYS A 14 13.53 -10.63 8.35
N GLN A 15 14.30 -10.61 7.26
CA GLN A 15 15.10 -11.76 6.89
C GLN A 15 16.57 -11.35 6.85
N SER A 16 17.34 -11.86 7.80
CA SER A 16 18.80 -11.75 7.87
C SER A 16 19.40 -13.03 7.31
N ILE A 17 20.31 -12.90 6.34
CA ILE A 17 21.12 -14.03 5.85
C ILE A 17 22.59 -13.61 5.83
N VAL A 18 23.47 -14.58 6.07
CA VAL A 18 24.91 -14.38 6.12
C VAL A 18 25.45 -14.61 4.70
N LEU A 19 26.00 -13.58 4.06
CA LEU A 19 26.72 -13.69 2.78
C LEU A 19 28.20 -13.45 3.03
N TYR A 20 29.06 -14.39 2.62
CA TYR A 20 30.53 -14.24 2.67
C TYR A 20 31.11 -13.87 4.05
N GLY A 21 30.55 -14.43 5.14
CA GLY A 21 31.04 -14.15 6.50
C GLY A 21 30.65 -12.79 7.07
N ILE A 22 29.83 -12.02 6.34
CA ILE A 22 29.31 -10.71 6.74
C ILE A 22 27.79 -10.85 6.96
N ASN A 23 27.28 -10.38 8.10
CA ASN A 23 25.85 -10.35 8.36
C ASN A 23 25.20 -9.26 7.49
N ILE A 24 24.58 -9.64 6.38
CA ILE A 24 23.87 -8.71 5.50
C ILE A 24 22.39 -8.71 5.90
N ASP A 25 22.01 -7.70 6.68
CA ASP A 25 20.62 -7.47 7.08
C ASP A 25 19.82 -6.85 5.93
N ALA A 26 19.07 -7.66 5.18
CA ALA A 26 18.05 -7.14 4.26
C ALA A 26 16.81 -6.68 5.06
N ARG A 27 16.89 -5.47 5.63
CA ARG A 27 15.74 -4.83 6.29
C ARG A 27 14.96 -3.94 5.33
N TYR A 28 13.64 -3.92 5.48
CA TYR A 28 12.71 -3.05 4.73
C TYR A 28 13.12 -1.56 4.74
N TYR A 29 13.88 -1.12 5.74
CA TYR A 29 14.32 0.27 5.93
C TYR A 29 15.46 0.69 4.99
N TYR A 30 16.17 -0.24 4.34
CA TYR A 30 17.30 0.08 3.45
C TYR A 30 16.88 0.60 2.08
N SER A 31 15.69 0.21 1.59
CA SER A 31 15.18 0.70 0.31
C SER A 31 14.07 1.74 0.55
N SER A 32 14.29 2.95 0.04
CA SER A 32 13.33 4.06 0.15
C SER A 32 11.95 3.71 -0.41
N ALA A 33 11.87 2.84 -1.42
CA ALA A 33 10.61 2.39 -2.00
C ALA A 33 9.79 1.51 -1.03
N PHE A 34 10.44 0.61 -0.30
CA PHE A 34 9.75 -0.26 0.66
C PHE A 34 9.31 0.47 1.92
N LYS A 35 10.11 1.45 2.36
CA LYS A 35 9.69 2.42 3.38
C LYS A 35 8.43 3.17 2.97
N PHE A 36 8.44 3.74 1.76
CA PHE A 36 7.31 4.49 1.26
C PHE A 36 6.05 3.62 1.15
N PHE A 37 6.19 2.39 0.65
CA PHE A 37 5.11 1.40 0.61
C PHE A 37 4.53 1.04 1.98
N ALA A 38 5.38 0.79 2.97
CA ALA A 38 4.94 0.46 4.33
C ALA A 38 4.21 1.64 4.99
N ILE A 39 4.77 2.86 4.88
CA ILE A 39 4.17 4.08 5.42
C ILE A 39 2.83 4.38 4.72
N ALA A 40 2.77 4.28 3.40
CA ALA A 40 1.54 4.50 2.64
C ALA A 40 0.43 3.52 3.04
N ASN A 41 0.74 2.22 3.20
CA ASN A 41 -0.22 1.22 3.66
C ASN A 41 -0.68 1.44 5.11
N LEU A 42 0.22 1.89 6.00
CA LEU A 42 -0.12 2.25 7.37
C LEU A 42 -1.10 3.44 7.41
N ILE A 43 -0.79 4.49 6.66
CA ILE A 43 -1.63 5.68 6.52
C ILE A 43 -3.02 5.29 5.99
N ALA A 44 -3.08 4.49 4.92
CA ALA A 44 -4.34 4.00 4.37
C ALA A 44 -5.14 3.15 5.36
N SER A 45 -4.47 2.37 6.22
CA SER A 45 -5.16 1.61 7.27
C SER A 45 -5.81 2.52 8.32
N ILE A 46 -5.12 3.58 8.76
CA ILE A 46 -5.68 4.55 9.71
C ILE A 46 -6.90 5.24 9.07
N PHE A 47 -6.76 5.69 7.83
CA PHE A 47 -7.84 6.36 7.10
C PHE A 47 -9.02 5.44 6.78
N SER A 48 -8.79 4.15 6.52
CA SER A 48 -9.84 3.12 6.42
C SER A 48 -10.67 3.04 7.72
N VAL A 49 -10.01 3.00 8.88
CA VAL A 49 -10.69 2.91 10.18
C VAL A 49 -11.48 4.18 10.47
N VAL A 50 -10.90 5.35 10.19
CA VAL A 50 -11.59 6.64 10.33
C VAL A 50 -12.83 6.71 9.42
N SER A 51 -12.71 6.25 8.17
CA SER A 51 -13.84 6.19 7.23
C SER A 51 -14.92 5.23 7.71
N LEU A 52 -14.55 4.08 8.27
CA LEU A 52 -15.48 3.11 8.84
C LEU A 52 -16.21 3.67 10.07
N LEU A 53 -15.50 4.36 10.98
CA LEU A 53 -16.08 5.01 12.16
C LEU A 53 -17.02 6.16 11.79
N ALA A 54 -16.69 6.89 10.72
CA ALA A 54 -17.56 7.92 10.15
C ALA A 54 -18.82 7.31 9.53
N ALA A 55 -18.67 6.22 8.76
CA ALA A 55 -19.79 5.49 8.13
C ALA A 55 -20.70 4.79 9.16
N ALA A 56 -20.13 4.26 10.25
CA ALA A 56 -20.86 3.60 11.33
C ALA A 56 -21.68 4.56 12.21
N GLY A 57 -21.70 5.87 11.91
CA GLY A 57 -22.48 6.86 12.65
C GLY A 57 -21.87 7.27 14.00
N ILE A 58 -20.77 6.64 14.42
CA ILE A 58 -20.10 6.92 15.70
C ILE A 58 -19.53 8.35 15.71
N LEU A 59 -18.97 8.79 14.57
CA LEU A 59 -18.50 10.17 14.38
C LEU A 59 -19.58 11.08 13.75
N SER A 60 -20.65 10.50 13.20
CA SER A 60 -21.68 11.21 12.44
C SER A 60 -23.00 11.27 13.22
N ARG A 61 -23.00 12.02 14.33
CA ARG A 61 -24.23 12.40 15.03
C ARG A 61 -24.92 13.64 14.42
N ASN A 62 -24.32 14.31 13.43
CA ASN A 62 -24.95 15.45 12.72
C ASN A 62 -24.91 15.26 11.20
N CYS A 63 -26.10 15.04 10.64
CA CYS A 63 -26.40 14.72 9.25
C CYS A 63 -26.53 15.96 8.34
N SER A 64 -26.37 15.72 7.03
CA SER A 64 -26.92 16.50 5.90
C SER A 64 -26.16 17.72 5.37
N ASP A 65 -24.88 17.57 5.01
CA ASP A 65 -24.21 18.53 4.12
C ASP A 65 -23.68 17.86 2.83
N PRO A 66 -24.08 18.31 1.62
CA PRO A 66 -23.56 17.78 0.35
C PRO A 66 -22.04 17.95 0.22
N ASN A 67 -21.46 18.91 0.95
CA ASN A 67 -20.02 19.14 1.02
C ASN A 67 -19.23 17.97 1.66
N LYS A 68 -19.87 17.20 2.55
CA LYS A 68 -19.21 16.09 3.27
C LYS A 68 -19.02 14.84 2.40
N PHE A 69 -19.93 14.58 1.48
CA PHE A 69 -19.80 13.52 0.47
C PHE A 69 -18.66 13.80 -0.51
N PHE A 70 -18.54 15.06 -0.95
CA PHE A 70 -17.42 15.48 -1.79
C PHE A 70 -16.08 15.34 -1.05
N CYS A 71 -16.04 15.71 0.23
CA CYS A 71 -14.85 15.57 1.06
C CYS A 71 -14.44 14.10 1.28
N MET A 72 -15.41 13.19 1.50
CA MET A 72 -15.14 11.75 1.55
C MET A 72 -14.64 11.20 0.22
N PHE A 73 -15.21 11.64 -0.91
CA PHE A 73 -14.74 11.25 -2.25
C PHE A 73 -13.29 11.69 -2.51
N LEU A 74 -12.98 12.96 -2.21
CA LEU A 74 -11.65 13.53 -2.42
C LEU A 74 -10.62 12.84 -1.52
N HIS A 75 -11.01 12.56 -0.28
CA HIS A 75 -10.20 11.77 0.65
C HIS A 75 -9.93 10.34 0.13
N ASP A 76 -10.95 9.62 -0.34
CA ASP A 76 -10.81 8.27 -0.90
C ASP A 76 -9.88 8.26 -2.13
N LEU A 77 -10.02 9.27 -2.99
CA LEU A 77 -9.18 9.47 -4.17
C LEU A 77 -7.69 9.72 -3.80
N VAL A 78 -7.44 10.56 -2.79
CA VAL A 78 -6.07 10.82 -2.31
C VAL A 78 -5.44 9.56 -1.76
N VAL A 79 -6.14 8.81 -0.91
CA VAL A 79 -5.63 7.55 -0.34
C VAL A 79 -5.38 6.50 -1.42
N MET A 80 -6.28 6.39 -2.40
CA MET A 80 -6.12 5.49 -3.54
C MET A 80 -4.87 5.83 -4.37
N SER A 81 -4.66 7.11 -4.70
CA SER A 81 -3.49 7.57 -5.46
C SER A 81 -2.18 7.34 -4.71
N LEU A 82 -2.18 7.52 -3.39
CA LEU A 82 -1.04 7.27 -2.52
C LEU A 82 -0.64 5.79 -2.56
N ILE A 83 -1.61 4.87 -2.35
CA ILE A 83 -1.37 3.43 -2.40
C ILE A 83 -0.85 3.00 -3.78
N LEU A 84 -1.44 3.51 -4.86
CA LEU A 84 -1.01 3.18 -6.23
C LEU A 84 0.45 3.58 -6.46
N SER A 85 0.82 4.81 -6.09
CA SER A 85 2.19 5.30 -6.24
C SER A 85 3.20 4.45 -5.46
N ALA A 86 2.81 4.00 -4.27
CA ALA A 86 3.66 3.19 -3.41
C ALA A 86 3.78 1.75 -3.92
N CYS A 87 2.69 1.15 -4.40
CA CYS A 87 2.70 -0.15 -5.09
C CYS A 87 3.58 -0.12 -6.33
N ALA A 88 3.49 0.94 -7.15
CA ALA A 88 4.30 1.09 -8.36
C ALA A 88 5.80 1.19 -8.01
N ALA A 89 6.17 1.99 -7.02
CA ALA A 89 7.55 2.10 -6.56
C ALA A 89 8.09 0.77 -5.99
N ALA A 90 7.31 0.07 -5.17
CA ALA A 90 7.68 -1.22 -4.62
C ALA A 90 7.81 -2.30 -5.70
N THR A 91 6.93 -2.28 -6.71
CA THR A 91 6.98 -3.22 -7.84
C THR A 91 8.19 -2.96 -8.71
N ALA A 92 8.52 -1.69 -8.99
CA ALA A 92 9.71 -1.34 -9.76
C ALA A 92 10.98 -1.86 -9.07
N ILE A 93 11.18 -1.51 -7.79
CA ILE A 93 12.37 -1.97 -7.05
C ILE A 93 12.35 -3.50 -6.82
N GLY A 94 11.18 -4.09 -6.57
CA GLY A 94 11.02 -5.54 -6.44
C GLY A 94 11.36 -6.29 -7.72
N PHE A 95 10.94 -5.76 -8.88
CA PHE A 95 11.26 -6.33 -10.18
C PHE A 95 12.77 -6.36 -10.40
N VAL A 96 13.45 -5.26 -10.08
CA VAL A 96 14.89 -5.25 -10.29
C VAL A 96 15.67 -6.01 -9.24
N GLY A 97 15.16 -6.10 -7.99
CA GLY A 97 15.70 -7.02 -7.00
C GLY A 97 15.59 -8.49 -7.41
N ARG A 98 14.56 -8.85 -8.21
CA ARG A 98 14.29 -10.23 -8.64
C ARG A 98 15.06 -10.65 -9.89
N TYR A 99 15.06 -9.81 -10.92
CA TYR A 99 15.69 -10.14 -12.20
C TYR A 99 17.11 -9.59 -12.33
N GLY A 100 17.46 -8.55 -11.56
CA GLY A 100 18.72 -7.83 -11.75
C GLY A 100 18.81 -7.18 -13.14
N ASN A 101 19.90 -6.46 -13.39
CA ASN A 101 20.29 -6.11 -14.74
C ASN A 101 21.83 -6.14 -14.85
N SER A 102 22.34 -7.17 -15.50
CA SER A 102 23.78 -7.39 -15.68
C SER A 102 24.46 -6.26 -16.46
N HIS A 103 23.72 -5.57 -17.34
CA HIS A 103 24.24 -4.49 -18.17
C HIS A 103 24.64 -3.22 -17.39
N ILE A 104 24.04 -3.00 -16.21
CA ILE A 104 24.34 -1.87 -15.30
C ILE A 104 24.91 -2.38 -13.96
N GLY A 105 25.30 -3.65 -13.87
CA GLY A 105 25.90 -4.25 -12.68
C GLY A 105 24.93 -4.48 -11.52
N TRP A 106 23.62 -4.46 -11.76
CA TRP A 106 22.61 -4.75 -10.73
C TRP A 106 22.43 -6.26 -10.59
N MET A 107 22.93 -6.83 -9.48
CA MET A 107 22.78 -8.25 -9.17
C MET A 107 21.40 -8.57 -8.60
N ALA A 108 20.86 -9.73 -8.97
CA ALA A 108 19.61 -10.24 -8.43
C ALA A 108 19.80 -10.63 -6.95
N ILE A 109 19.12 -9.93 -6.07
CA ILE A 109 19.17 -10.15 -4.62
C ILE A 109 18.22 -11.30 -4.23
N CYS A 110 17.13 -11.47 -4.96
CA CYS A 110 16.12 -12.49 -4.63
C CYS A 110 16.58 -13.94 -4.82
N ASP A 111 17.72 -14.19 -5.49
CA ASP A 111 18.30 -15.53 -5.59
C ASP A 111 18.75 -16.05 -4.21
N HIS A 112 19.36 -15.18 -3.40
CA HIS A 112 19.78 -15.53 -2.03
C HIS A 112 18.68 -15.28 -0.98
N PHE A 113 17.74 -14.36 -1.25
CA PHE A 113 16.65 -13.97 -0.35
C PHE A 113 15.26 -14.36 -0.87
N ALA A 114 15.11 -15.58 -1.41
CA ALA A 114 13.88 -16.03 -2.07
C ALA A 114 12.62 -15.87 -1.20
N ARG A 115 12.68 -16.24 0.08
CA ARG A 115 11.52 -16.20 1.00
C ARG A 115 11.06 -14.76 1.31
N PHE A 116 11.98 -13.83 1.50
CA PHE A 116 11.69 -12.40 1.69
C PHE A 116 11.08 -11.81 0.42
N CYS A 117 11.66 -12.13 -0.73
CA CYS A 117 11.20 -11.63 -2.03
C CYS A 117 9.79 -12.14 -2.37
N ASP A 118 9.49 -13.40 -2.05
CA ASP A 118 8.15 -13.98 -2.24
C ASP A 118 7.14 -13.33 -1.30
N THR A 119 7.48 -13.19 -0.02
CA THR A 119 6.64 -12.51 0.99
C THR A 119 6.36 -11.05 0.61
N MET A 120 7.36 -10.36 0.07
CA MET A 120 7.22 -8.98 -0.40
C MET A 120 6.31 -8.89 -1.64
N THR A 121 6.44 -9.83 -2.58
CA THR A 121 5.58 -9.93 -3.75
C THR A 121 4.12 -10.15 -3.34
N ILE A 122 3.88 -11.05 -2.38
CA ILE A 122 2.55 -11.29 -1.81
C ILE A 122 2.00 -10.02 -1.15
N SER A 123 2.81 -9.30 -0.37
CA SER A 123 2.40 -8.04 0.26
C SER A 123 2.00 -6.97 -0.76
N VAL A 124 2.79 -6.80 -1.82
CA VAL A 124 2.48 -5.88 -2.93
C VAL A 124 1.19 -6.30 -3.64
N ALA A 125 0.99 -7.59 -3.90
CA ALA A 125 -0.24 -8.10 -4.51
C ALA A 125 -1.47 -7.80 -3.64
N LEU A 126 -1.40 -8.02 -2.32
CA LEU A 126 -2.47 -7.64 -1.38
C LEU A 126 -2.78 -6.14 -1.39
N SER A 127 -1.74 -5.31 -1.55
CA SER A 127 -1.88 -3.85 -1.63
C SER A 127 -2.53 -3.42 -2.95
N TYR A 128 -2.28 -4.10 -4.06
CA TYR A 128 -3.02 -3.91 -5.32
C TYR A 128 -4.51 -4.28 -5.19
N VAL A 129 -4.83 -5.35 -4.47
CA VAL A 129 -6.24 -5.68 -4.18
C VAL A 129 -6.90 -4.55 -3.39
N SER A 130 -6.19 -3.98 -2.41
CA SER A 130 -6.68 -2.80 -1.64
C SER A 130 -6.94 -1.61 -2.55
N PHE A 131 -6.04 -1.32 -3.50
CA PHE A 131 -6.23 -0.27 -4.50
C PHE A 131 -7.49 -0.46 -5.34
N VAL A 132 -7.76 -1.69 -5.82
CA VAL A 132 -8.97 -1.98 -6.60
C VAL A 132 -10.23 -1.75 -5.78
N LEU A 133 -10.24 -2.12 -4.50
CA LEU A 133 -11.38 -1.88 -3.60
C LEU A 133 -11.63 -0.38 -3.40
N TYR A 134 -10.58 0.40 -3.15
CA TYR A 134 -10.66 1.86 -3.07
C TYR A 134 -11.19 2.48 -4.37
N LEU A 135 -10.75 1.97 -5.53
CA LEU A 135 -11.26 2.44 -6.82
C LEU A 135 -12.75 2.21 -6.99
N LEU A 136 -13.25 1.03 -6.62
CA LEU A 136 -14.68 0.73 -6.65
C LEU A 136 -15.47 1.66 -5.71
N LEU A 137 -14.96 1.92 -4.50
CA LEU A 137 -15.57 2.85 -3.54
C LEU A 137 -15.60 4.28 -4.10
N THR A 138 -14.50 4.77 -4.64
CA THR A 138 -14.39 6.06 -5.31
C THR A 138 -15.43 6.19 -6.44
N LEU A 139 -15.57 5.18 -7.30
CA LEU A 139 -16.56 5.18 -8.40
C LEU A 139 -18.02 5.19 -7.90
N ILE A 140 -18.33 4.39 -6.88
CA ILE A 140 -19.68 4.36 -6.28
C ILE A 140 -19.99 5.73 -5.66
N SER A 141 -19.02 6.34 -4.96
CA SER A 141 -19.17 7.67 -4.37
C SER A 141 -19.36 8.75 -5.44
N ALA A 142 -18.57 8.73 -6.52
CA ALA A 142 -18.72 9.66 -7.64
C ALA A 142 -20.08 9.55 -8.32
N THR A 143 -20.56 8.33 -8.58
CA THR A 143 -21.85 8.09 -9.23
C THR A 143 -23.03 8.50 -8.35
N LYS A 144 -22.96 8.25 -7.04
CA LYS A 144 -23.95 8.71 -6.06
C LYS A 144 -23.94 10.23 -5.91
N SER A 145 -22.77 10.87 -5.84
CA SER A 145 -22.65 12.32 -5.79
C SER A 145 -23.24 12.99 -7.03
N ARG A 146 -22.99 12.43 -8.22
CA ARG A 146 -23.58 12.93 -9.48
C ARG A 146 -25.11 12.87 -9.47
N LYS A 147 -25.71 11.84 -8.85
CA LYS A 147 -27.18 11.67 -8.72
C LYS A 147 -27.84 12.66 -7.76
N ILE A 148 -27.10 13.30 -6.86
CA ILE A 148 -27.64 14.29 -5.91
C ILE A 148 -27.70 15.69 -6.57
N GLN A 149 -26.96 15.88 -7.66
CA GLN A 149 -26.84 17.16 -8.37
C GLN A 149 -27.79 17.29 -9.58
N VAL A 150 -28.62 16.27 -9.85
CA VAL A 150 -29.68 16.25 -10.89
C VAL A 150 -31.03 16.13 -10.21
#